data_AF-A0A6I1WVS0-F1
#
_entry.id   AF-A0A6I1WVS0-F1
#
_cell.length_a   1.000
_cell.length_b   1.000
_cell.length_c   1.000
_cell.angle_alpha   90.00
_cell.angle_beta   90.00
_cell.angle_gamma   90.00
#
_symmetry.space_group_name_H-M   'P 1'
#
loop_
_entity.id
_entity.type
_entity.pdbx_description
1 polymer ?
#
loop_
_entity_poly.entity_id
_entity_poly.type
_entity_poly.pdbx_seq_one_letter_code
_entity_poly.pdbx_strand_id
1 'polypeptide(L)'
;NEILALKNKLKPKPQHDQDSSIQSFFGSRKPEDFDYPDANGKLLFERAIKKYGPLEPDEMYGFEPALVVGGSATLDNLRRLKLDP
;
A
#
# COMPACT_ATOMS: atom_id res chain seq x y z
N ASN A 1 10.64 6.60 -9.52
CA ASN A 1 9.25 7.07 -9.32
C ASN A 1 8.46 7.10 -10.62
N GLU A 2 8.07 5.94 -11.15
CA GLU A 2 7.15 5.86 -12.28
C GLU A 2 5.79 5.34 -11.81
N ILE A 3 4.74 6.13 -12.01
CA ILE A 3 3.38 5.60 -11.98
C ILE A 3 3.17 4.93 -13.33
N LEU A 4 3.27 3.59 -13.36
CA LEU A 4 2.99 2.79 -14.54
C LEU A 4 1.50 2.80 -14.82
N ALA A 5 1.06 3.79 -15.59
CA ALA A 5 -0.31 3.86 -16.10
C ALA A 5 -0.32 3.56 -17.60
N LEU A 6 -1.18 2.62 -18.00
CA LEU A 6 -1.48 2.41 -19.42
C LEU A 6 -2.23 3.66 -19.92
N LYS A 7 -1.55 4.52 -20.71
CA LYS A 7 -2.12 5.79 -21.21
C LYS A 7 -3.48 5.61 -21.89
N ASN A 8 -3.68 4.49 -22.60
CA ASN A 8 -4.93 4.16 -23.29
C ASN A 8 -6.07 3.69 -22.34
N LYS A 9 -5.79 3.48 -21.05
CA LYS A 9 -6.78 3.18 -20.00
C LYS A 9 -7.07 4.39 -19.11
N LEU A 10 -6.34 5.49 -19.27
CA LEU A 10 -6.60 6.71 -18.53
C LEU A 10 -7.89 7.36 -19.01
N LYS A 11 -8.74 7.74 -18.05
CA LYS A 11 -9.89 8.61 -18.32
C LYS A 11 -9.47 10.04 -18.03
N PRO A 12 -9.23 10.88 -19.07
CA PRO A 12 -8.84 12.26 -18.85
C PRO A 12 -9.98 13.00 -18.14
N LYS A 13 -9.61 13.78 -17.12
CA LYS A 13 -10.53 14.66 -16.40
C LYS A 13 -10.12 16.11 -16.60
N PRO A 14 -11.07 17.03 -16.80
CA PRO A 14 -10.81 18.47 -16.74
C PRO A 14 -10.06 18.83 -15.46
N GLN A 15 -9.17 19.81 -15.52
CA GLN A 15 -8.34 20.20 -14.36
C GLN A 15 -9.17 20.55 -13.12
N HIS A 16 -10.33 21.22 -13.31
CA HIS A 16 -11.24 21.57 -12.21
C HIS A 16 -11.88 20.34 -11.53
N ASP A 17 -11.97 19.20 -12.20
CA ASP A 17 -12.51 17.95 -11.64
C ASP A 17 -11.43 17.10 -10.94
N GLN A 18 -10.16 17.41 -11.15
CA GLN A 18 -9.04 16.65 -10.55
C GLN A 18 -8.97 16.89 -9.04
N ASP A 19 -9.09 18.14 -8.60
CA ASP A 19 -9.08 18.52 -7.19
C ASP A 19 -10.20 17.82 -6.42
N SER A 20 -11.42 17.85 -6.96
CA SER A 20 -12.57 17.14 -6.36
C SER A 20 -12.33 15.63 -6.25
N SER A 21 -11.65 15.03 -7.23
CA SER A 21 -11.30 13.60 -7.21
C SER A 21 -10.33 13.27 -6.09
N ILE A 22 -9.29 14.09 -5.91
CA ILE A 22 -8.28 13.93 -4.86
C ILE A 22 -8.91 14.13 -3.48
N GLN A 23 -9.70 15.20 -3.32
CA GLN A 23 -10.43 15.48 -2.07
C GLN A 23 -11.38 14.32 -1.72
N SER A 24 -12.14 13.83 -2.69
CA SER A 24 -13.04 12.68 -2.47
C SER A 24 -12.27 11.43 -2.07
N PHE A 25 -11.11 11.17 -2.69
CA PHE A 25 -10.27 10.03 -2.35
C PHE A 25 -9.80 10.11 -0.90
N PHE A 26 -9.17 11.21 -0.48
CA PHE A 26 -8.67 11.33 0.89
C PHE A 26 -9.78 11.52 1.94
N GLY A 27 -10.89 12.16 1.59
CA GLY A 27 -12.00 12.42 2.51
C GLY A 27 -12.92 11.23 2.76
N SER A 28 -12.97 10.25 1.85
CA SER A 28 -13.85 9.06 1.97
C SER A 28 -13.14 7.80 2.45
N ARG A 29 -11.82 7.85 2.62
CA ARG A 29 -11.00 6.70 2.98
C ARG A 29 -10.48 6.81 4.39
N LYS A 30 -10.26 5.67 5.02
CA LYS A 30 -9.58 5.56 6.31
C LYS A 30 -8.29 4.75 6.15
N PRO A 31 -7.29 4.92 7.03
CA PRO A 31 -6.05 4.15 6.96
C PRO A 31 -6.29 2.62 6.89
N GLU A 32 -7.32 2.13 7.57
CA GLU A 32 -7.68 0.71 7.58
C GLU A 32 -8.12 0.17 6.22
N ASP A 33 -8.62 1.03 5.32
CA ASP A 33 -8.98 0.65 3.95
C ASP A 33 -7.75 0.28 3.09
N PHE A 34 -6.54 0.64 3.55
CA PHE A 34 -5.27 0.39 2.88
C PHE A 34 -4.35 -0.56 3.65
N ASP A 35 -4.83 -1.16 4.74
CA ASP A 35 -4.09 -2.14 5.51
C ASP A 35 -4.39 -3.57 5.01
N TYR A 36 -3.48 -4.51 5.29
CA TYR A 36 -3.61 -5.90 4.89
C TYR A 36 -3.95 -6.77 6.12
N PRO A 37 -5.09 -7.50 6.11
CA PRO A 37 -5.42 -8.40 7.21
C PRO A 37 -4.58 -9.68 7.16
N ASP A 38 -4.19 -10.18 8.33
CA ASP A 38 -3.65 -11.55 8.45
C ASP A 38 -4.76 -12.61 8.35
N ALA A 39 -4.39 -13.88 8.44
CA ALA A 39 -5.32 -15.00 8.36
C ALA A 39 -6.45 -14.98 9.41
N ASN A 40 -6.31 -14.21 10.50
CA ASN A 40 -7.33 -14.04 11.53
C ASN A 40 -8.13 -12.74 11.35
N GLY A 41 -7.96 -12.03 10.24
CA GLY A 41 -8.61 -10.76 9.96
C GLY A 41 -7.98 -9.57 10.69
N LYS A 42 -6.85 -9.75 11.39
CA LYS A 42 -6.22 -8.66 12.13
C LYS A 42 -5.32 -7.85 11.19
N LEU A 43 -5.46 -6.53 11.21
CA LEU A 43 -4.66 -5.61 10.42
C LEU A 43 -3.16 -5.65 10.79
N LEU A 44 -2.28 -5.50 9.80
CA LEU A 44 -0.85 -5.77 9.94
C LEU A 44 -0.01 -4.51 10.19
N PHE A 45 -0.41 -3.34 9.68
CA PHE A 45 0.45 -2.15 9.61
C PHE A 45 0.95 -1.69 10.99
N GLU A 46 0.05 -1.44 11.92
CA GLU A 46 0.40 -1.01 13.30
C GLU A 46 1.30 -2.02 14.02
N ARG A 47 1.06 -3.32 13.78
CA ARG A 47 1.90 -4.38 14.36
C ARG A 47 3.27 -4.43 13.70
N ALA A 48 3.35 -4.15 12.40
CA ALA A 48 4.60 -4.08 11.66
C ALA A 48 5.45 -2.91 12.15
N ILE A 49 4.87 -1.72 12.38
CA ILE A 49 5.56 -0.58 12.98
C ILE A 49 6.13 -0.95 14.34
N LYS A 50 5.31 -1.56 15.20
CA LYS A 50 5.75 -1.97 16.54
C LYS A 50 6.91 -2.97 16.51
N LYS A 51 6.95 -3.87 15.51
CA LYS A 51 7.96 -4.93 15.42
C LYS A 51 9.23 -4.49 14.68
N TYR A 52 9.10 -3.74 13.58
CA TYR A 52 10.18 -3.45 12.64
C TYR A 52 10.61 -1.98 12.63
N GLY A 53 9.91 -1.12 13.36
CA GLY A 53 10.12 0.33 13.37
C GLY A 53 9.56 1.02 12.12
N PRO A 54 9.44 2.35 12.12
CA PRO A 54 8.90 3.12 10.99
C PRO A 54 9.71 2.91 9.71
N LEU A 55 9.05 3.09 8.57
CA LEU A 55 9.65 3.01 7.23
C LEU A 55 10.39 4.30 6.89
N GLU A 56 11.50 4.17 6.16
CA GLU A 56 12.10 5.30 5.44
C GLU A 56 11.28 5.66 4.19
N PRO A 57 11.45 6.85 3.60
CA PRO A 57 10.67 7.29 2.43
C PRO A 57 10.73 6.38 1.20
N ASP A 58 11.76 5.55 1.11
CA ASP A 58 12.02 4.60 0.03
C ASP A 58 11.79 3.13 0.43
N GLU A 59 11.05 2.89 1.52
CA GLU A 59 10.78 1.55 2.02
C GLU A 59 9.27 1.23 2.06
N MET A 60 8.98 -0.07 1.98
CA MET A 60 7.66 -0.63 2.22
C MET A 60 7.73 -1.90 3.08
N TYR A 61 6.65 -2.23 3.77
CA TYR A 61 6.49 -3.58 4.31
C TYR A 61 5.98 -4.51 3.21
N GLY A 62 6.77 -5.52 2.85
CA GLY A 62 6.39 -6.56 1.89
C GLY A 62 6.52 -7.96 2.47
N PHE A 63 5.88 -8.94 1.84
CA PHE A 63 5.92 -10.33 2.27
C PHE A 63 7.13 -11.06 1.67
N GLU A 64 7.89 -11.76 2.51
CA GLU A 64 8.91 -12.72 2.12
C GLU A 64 8.63 -14.11 2.74
N PRO A 65 8.44 -15.17 1.93
CA PRO A 65 8.30 -15.17 0.47
C PRO A 65 7.11 -14.31 0.00
N ALA A 66 7.12 -13.89 -1.27
CA ALA A 66 5.99 -13.17 -1.84
C ALA A 66 4.72 -14.04 -1.85
N LEU A 67 3.55 -13.44 -1.67
CA LEU A 67 2.27 -14.17 -1.58
C LEU A 67 2.01 -15.04 -2.81
N VAL A 68 2.33 -14.54 -4.00
CA VAL A 68 2.10 -15.25 -5.28
C VAL A 68 2.94 -16.52 -5.43
N VAL A 69 4.03 -16.67 -4.67
CA VAL A 69 4.89 -17.85 -4.67
C VAL A 69 4.75 -18.70 -3.39
N GLY A 70 3.64 -18.55 -2.68
CA GLY A 70 3.33 -19.35 -1.48
C GLY A 70 3.70 -18.72 -0.15
N GLY A 71 4.05 -17.43 -0.13
CA GLY A 71 4.18 -16.67 1.11
C GLY A 71 2.85 -16.54 1.87
N SER A 72 2.91 -16.44 3.20
CA SER A 72 1.73 -16.22 4.04
C SER A 72 1.61 -14.76 4.49
N ALA A 73 0.38 -14.25 4.55
CA ALA A 73 0.07 -12.93 5.09
C ALA A 73 0.14 -12.92 6.63
N THR A 74 1.35 -12.99 7.18
CA THR A 74 1.62 -12.99 8.61
C THR A 74 2.59 -11.88 8.98
N LEU A 75 2.53 -11.42 10.23
CA LEU A 75 3.46 -10.42 10.74
C LEU A 75 4.92 -10.89 10.64
N ASP A 76 5.16 -12.18 10.83
CA ASP A 76 6.51 -12.78 10.79
C ASP A 76 7.08 -12.91 9.39
N ASN A 77 6.24 -12.87 8.35
CA ASN A 77 6.68 -12.86 6.95
C ASN A 77 6.81 -11.44 6.38
N LEU A 78 6.47 -10.40 7.14
CA LEU A 78 6.74 -9.02 6.72
C LEU A 78 8.22 -8.67 6.86
N ARG A 79 8.74 -7.96 5.86
CA ARG A 79 10.09 -7.40 5.81
C ARG A 79 10.02 -5.95 5.36
N ARG A 80 10.97 -5.13 5.81
CA ARG A 80 11.22 -3.81 5.22
C ARG A 80 11.96 -4.03 3.91
N LEU A 81 11.35 -3.63 2.82
CA LEU A 81 11.88 -3.76 1.46
C LEU A 81 12.12 -2.37 0.89
N LYS A 82 13.18 -2.22 0.10
CA LYS A 82 13.41 -1.01 -0.69
C LYS A 82 12.44 -0.98 -1.88
N LEU A 83 11.88 0.20 -2.14
CA LEU A 83 11.15 0.47 -3.37
C LEU A 83 12.17 0.63 -4.48
N ASP A 84 12.12 -0.25 -5.48
CA ASP A 84 12.97 -0.10 -6.68
C ASP A 84 12.64 1.23 -7.39
N PRO A 85 13.66 1.99 -7.83
CA PRO A 85 13.48 3.31 -8.45
C PRO A 85 12.75 3.31 -9.79
#